data_AF-A0A8J4QVA2-F1
#
_entry.id   AF-A0A8J4QVA2-F1
#
_cell.length_a   1.000
_cell.length_b   1.000
_cell.length_c   1.000
_cell.angle_alpha   90.00
_cell.angle_beta   90.00
_cell.angle_gamma   90.00
#
_symmetry.space_group_name_H-M   'P 1'
#
loop_
_entity.id
_entity.type
_entity.pdbx_description
1 polymer ?
#
loop_
_entity_poly.entity_id
_entity_poly.type
_entity_poly.pdbx_seq_one_letter_code
_entity_poly.pdbx_strand_id
1 'polypeptide(L)'
;MLINPCATQIFFNYTDFNNKPINRTGNASISGSVIQLTPDEVDNWGRAIYSEQMHLWDEKSEKVANFTSNFSFIIDSQGKDSYSDGITFFLSTPNYPIPSPKDGFGLGLLSRVKMRDSTFQDANKFVALEFDTFRNTEYDSLNSIREHVGININNMTSQISTPWNCTIKENRTYSASINYDSSTQNLRVTFTGFNYDNTSIQQHLSFVINLTDHLPELVDFGFSASTGLLSELHILSTWSFESTAPSTIQQSPAPSVEKNKDEPKTKLVVGLSLGVCILIIGLVLVCFVYRKKCREGKGEKEEELGFNLSMDDEFEQEWVWELYGARNLLKAADPRLGGDFDEPQMERLMAVGLWCAHPDYNARPSIRKAIHVLDFEVTLPILTPPIIVSTSPTRISGNHDASTSSTSKSGNHDA
;
A
#
# COMPACT_ATOMS: atom_id res chain seq x y z
N MET A 1 -0.66 36.46 -30.82
CA MET A 1 -1.18 35.16 -31.26
C MET A 1 -0.37 34.10 -30.51
N LEU A 2 -0.81 33.72 -29.31
CA LEU A 2 -0.18 32.66 -28.53
C LEU A 2 -0.63 31.34 -29.17
N ILE A 3 0.32 30.60 -29.73
CA ILE A 3 0.09 29.27 -30.26
C ILE A 3 -0.15 28.39 -29.04
N ASN A 4 -1.42 28.05 -28.76
CA ASN A 4 -1.72 26.97 -27.83
C ASN A 4 -1.04 25.71 -28.40
N PRO A 5 -0.12 25.05 -27.69
CA PRO A 5 0.32 23.73 -28.11
C PRO A 5 -0.93 22.86 -28.16
N CYS A 6 -1.25 22.35 -29.35
CA CYS A 6 -2.37 21.44 -29.51
C CYS A 6 -2.10 20.24 -28.60
N ALA A 7 -3.02 19.91 -27.69
CA ALA A 7 -2.91 18.72 -26.87
C ALA A 7 -2.77 17.51 -27.82
N THR A 8 -1.62 16.85 -27.82
CA THR A 8 -1.32 15.77 -28.77
C THR A 8 -1.69 14.42 -28.18
N GLN A 9 -2.36 13.62 -29.00
CA GLN A 9 -2.53 12.20 -28.75
C GLN A 9 -1.17 11.51 -28.64
N ILE A 10 -0.99 10.60 -27.69
CA ILE A 10 0.17 9.71 -27.64
C ILE A 10 -0.27 8.32 -28.08
N PHE A 11 0.48 7.71 -28.99
CA PHE A 11 0.28 6.33 -29.43
C PHE A 11 1.62 5.66 -29.73
N PHE A 12 1.89 4.52 -29.09
CA PHE A 12 3.03 3.66 -29.43
C PHE A 12 2.78 2.19 -29.08
N ASN A 13 3.58 1.31 -29.68
CA ASN A 13 3.63 -0.11 -29.37
C ASN A 13 5.07 -0.62 -29.52
N TYR A 14 5.71 -0.98 -28.41
CA TYR A 14 7.10 -1.42 -28.34
C TYR A 14 7.20 -2.87 -27.91
N THR A 15 7.78 -3.69 -28.78
CA THR A 15 8.26 -5.04 -28.51
C THR A 15 9.79 -5.12 -28.45
N ASP A 16 10.45 -4.00 -28.75
CA ASP A 16 11.90 -3.80 -28.67
C ASP A 16 12.16 -2.36 -28.23
N PHE A 17 12.90 -2.20 -27.13
CA PHE A 17 13.21 -0.90 -26.53
C PHE A 17 14.48 -0.22 -27.07
N ASN A 18 15.22 -0.86 -27.98
CA ASN A 18 16.40 -0.26 -28.60
C ASN A 18 16.02 1.01 -29.37
N ASN A 19 16.73 2.10 -29.07
CA ASN A 19 16.55 3.43 -29.66
C ASN A 19 15.11 3.97 -29.53
N LYS A 20 14.35 3.54 -28.51
CA LYS A 20 13.03 4.11 -28.22
C LYS A 20 13.13 5.34 -27.32
N PRO A 21 12.17 6.27 -27.42
CA PRO A 21 12.14 7.50 -26.63
C PRO A 21 11.75 7.23 -25.16
N ILE A 22 12.59 6.46 -24.45
CA ILE A 22 12.40 6.09 -23.04
C ILE A 22 13.63 6.52 -22.24
N ASN A 23 13.41 7.48 -21.37
CA ASN A 23 14.38 7.95 -20.40
C ASN A 23 14.53 6.93 -19.28
N ARG A 24 15.77 6.52 -19.00
CA ARG A 24 16.07 5.55 -17.96
C ARG A 24 16.85 6.22 -16.85
N THR A 25 16.48 5.97 -15.60
CA THR A 25 17.18 6.47 -14.41
C THR A 25 17.41 5.35 -13.39
N GLY A 26 18.34 5.56 -12.46
CA GLY A 26 18.77 4.52 -11.53
C GLY A 26 19.52 3.40 -12.24
N ASN A 27 19.21 2.16 -11.89
CA ASN A 27 19.78 0.94 -12.45
C ASN A 27 19.10 0.49 -13.75
N ALA A 28 18.07 1.21 -14.21
CA ALA A 28 17.33 0.84 -15.41
C ALA A 28 18.23 0.86 -16.65
N SER A 29 18.29 -0.25 -17.38
CA SER A 29 19.14 -0.42 -18.55
C SER A 29 18.46 -1.27 -19.62
N ILE A 30 18.93 -1.18 -20.87
CA ILE A 30 18.46 -2.07 -21.94
C ILE A 30 19.33 -3.31 -21.93
N SER A 31 18.70 -4.48 -21.94
CA SER A 31 19.36 -5.78 -22.10
C SER A 31 18.71 -6.52 -23.26
N GLY A 32 19.42 -6.67 -24.37
CA GLY A 32 18.81 -7.17 -25.61
C GLY A 32 17.71 -6.22 -26.11
N SER A 33 16.47 -6.70 -26.20
CA SER A 33 15.29 -5.92 -26.61
C SER A 33 14.42 -5.44 -25.45
N VAL A 34 14.75 -5.81 -24.20
CA VAL A 34 13.95 -5.54 -22.99
C VAL A 34 14.59 -4.42 -22.15
N ILE A 35 13.81 -3.84 -21.23
CA ILE A 35 14.34 -2.94 -20.19
C ILE A 35 14.42 -3.73 -18.88
N GLN A 36 15.62 -3.90 -18.35
CA GLN A 36 15.81 -4.34 -16.97
C GLN A 36 15.75 -3.12 -16.06
N LEU A 37 14.73 -3.02 -15.21
CA LEU A 37 14.54 -1.92 -14.27
C LEU A 37 15.51 -2.02 -13.09
N THR A 38 15.67 -3.22 -12.53
CA THR A 38 16.65 -3.52 -11.47
C THR A 38 17.25 -4.91 -11.70
N PRO A 39 18.54 -5.11 -11.35
CA PRO A 39 19.13 -6.44 -11.26
C PRO A 39 18.62 -7.20 -10.02
N ASP A 40 18.87 -8.51 -9.96
CA ASP A 40 18.66 -9.30 -8.75
C ASP A 40 19.77 -9.05 -7.70
N GLU A 41 19.82 -7.82 -7.19
CA GLU A 41 20.79 -7.35 -6.19
C GLU A 41 20.07 -6.44 -5.19
N VAL A 42 20.54 -6.38 -3.94
CA VAL A 42 19.92 -5.56 -2.87
C VAL A 42 20.13 -4.05 -3.07
N ASP A 43 19.25 -3.24 -2.49
CA ASP A 43 19.31 -1.77 -2.48
C ASP A 43 19.36 -1.11 -3.88
N ASN A 44 18.66 -1.69 -4.87
CA ASN A 44 18.58 -1.16 -6.22
C ASN A 44 17.24 -0.47 -6.49
N TRP A 45 17.23 0.42 -7.49
CA TRP A 45 16.02 1.05 -8.00
C TRP A 45 16.22 1.44 -9.45
N GLY A 46 15.14 1.50 -10.23
CA GLY A 46 15.21 2.02 -11.58
C GLY A 46 13.88 2.53 -12.07
N ARG A 47 13.93 3.48 -13.01
CA ARG A 47 12.74 3.96 -13.72
C ARG A 47 12.95 3.95 -15.23
N ALA A 48 11.89 3.66 -15.95
CA ALA A 48 11.78 3.81 -17.40
C ALA A 48 10.59 4.73 -17.69
N ILE A 49 10.85 5.93 -18.18
CA ILE A 49 9.88 7.02 -18.33
C ILE A 49 9.77 7.36 -19.81
N TYR A 50 8.56 7.42 -20.36
CA TYR A 50 8.37 7.88 -21.73
C TYR A 50 8.86 9.33 -21.87
N SER A 51 9.55 9.67 -22.96
CA SER A 51 10.26 10.96 -23.03
C SER A 51 9.34 12.17 -23.17
N GLU A 52 8.11 11.97 -23.66
CA GLU A 52 7.12 13.04 -23.83
C GLU A 52 6.09 12.98 -22.70
N GLN A 53 5.65 14.15 -22.26
CA GLN A 53 4.59 14.28 -21.27
C GLN A 53 3.23 14.03 -21.90
N MET A 54 2.35 13.35 -21.17
CA MET A 54 0.95 13.23 -21.55
C MET A 54 0.17 14.44 -21.04
N HIS A 55 -0.57 15.11 -21.92
CA HIS A 55 -1.60 16.07 -21.51
C HIS A 55 -2.83 15.28 -21.02
N LEU A 56 -2.94 15.12 -19.70
CA LEU A 56 -3.96 14.32 -19.03
C LEU A 56 -5.30 15.03 -18.97
N TRP A 57 -5.32 16.33 -18.70
CA TRP A 57 -6.53 17.14 -18.66
C TRP A 57 -6.22 18.59 -18.99
N ASP A 58 -7.25 19.35 -19.39
CA ASP A 58 -7.14 20.77 -19.74
C ASP A 58 -8.17 21.58 -18.95
N GLU A 59 -7.69 22.56 -18.17
CA GLU A 59 -8.53 23.38 -17.28
C GLU A 59 -9.57 24.19 -18.07
N LYS A 60 -9.21 24.69 -19.25
CA LYS A 60 -10.06 25.58 -20.04
C LYS A 60 -11.25 24.85 -20.67
N SER A 61 -11.04 23.62 -21.11
CA SER A 61 -12.06 22.81 -21.78
C SER A 61 -12.76 21.84 -20.84
N GLU A 62 -12.27 21.70 -19.60
CA GLU A 62 -12.74 20.72 -18.61
C GLU A 62 -12.74 19.29 -19.18
N LYS A 63 -11.81 19.00 -20.09
CA LYS A 63 -11.66 17.68 -20.73
C LYS A 63 -10.52 16.91 -20.10
N VAL A 64 -10.76 15.61 -19.92
CA VAL A 64 -9.79 14.64 -19.40
C VAL A 64 -9.58 13.56 -20.45
N ALA A 65 -8.33 13.23 -20.71
CA ALA A 65 -7.92 12.18 -21.64
C ALA A 65 -8.38 10.81 -21.13
N ASN A 66 -8.87 9.98 -22.05
CA ASN A 66 -8.88 8.53 -21.85
C ASN A 66 -7.49 7.99 -22.17
N PHE A 67 -7.10 6.90 -21.54
CA PHE A 67 -5.89 6.18 -21.95
C PHE A 67 -5.99 4.68 -21.75
N THR A 68 -5.22 3.95 -22.54
CA THR A 68 -4.97 2.52 -22.37
C THR A 68 -3.47 2.26 -22.40
N SER A 69 -2.97 1.52 -21.42
CA SER A 69 -1.58 1.06 -21.34
C SER A 69 -1.58 -0.46 -21.28
N ASN A 70 -0.89 -1.14 -22.19
CA ASN A 70 -0.70 -2.58 -22.12
C ASN A 70 0.79 -2.88 -22.02
N PHE A 71 1.17 -3.79 -21.15
CA PHE A 71 2.56 -4.15 -20.97
C PHE A 71 2.71 -5.59 -20.51
N SER A 72 3.89 -6.12 -20.77
CA SER A 72 4.32 -7.39 -20.18
C SER A 72 5.64 -7.22 -19.45
N PHE A 73 5.80 -7.96 -18.37
CA PHE A 73 6.93 -7.84 -17.47
C PHE A 73 7.26 -9.19 -16.83
N ILE A 74 8.46 -9.28 -16.27
CA ILE A 74 8.96 -10.44 -15.53
C ILE A 74 9.44 -9.92 -14.17
N ILE A 75 9.08 -10.66 -13.12
CA ILE A 75 9.71 -10.57 -11.81
C ILE A 75 10.28 -11.96 -11.50
N ASP A 76 11.58 -12.04 -11.23
CA ASP A 76 12.27 -13.33 -11.04
C ASP A 76 13.23 -13.26 -9.85
N SER A 77 12.97 -14.06 -8.81
CA SER A 77 13.86 -14.21 -7.66
C SER A 77 14.96 -15.24 -7.86
N GLN A 78 15.12 -15.78 -9.08
CA GLN A 78 16.11 -16.77 -9.46
C GLN A 78 16.09 -18.02 -8.55
N GLY A 79 14.88 -18.44 -8.19
CA GLY A 79 14.63 -19.61 -7.34
C GLY A 79 14.66 -19.35 -5.83
N LYS A 80 14.90 -18.12 -5.36
CA LYS A 80 14.87 -17.79 -3.92
C LYS A 80 13.45 -17.80 -3.34
N ASP A 81 13.31 -18.29 -2.12
CA ASP A 81 12.05 -18.27 -1.34
C ASP A 81 11.79 -16.93 -0.64
N SER A 82 12.77 -16.02 -0.66
CA SER A 82 12.66 -14.68 -0.09
C SER A 82 13.13 -13.67 -1.14
N TYR A 83 12.26 -12.72 -1.44
CA TYR A 83 12.39 -11.78 -2.55
C TYR A 83 11.61 -10.49 -2.22
N SER A 84 11.98 -9.39 -2.89
CA SER A 84 11.35 -8.08 -2.77
C SER A 84 11.87 -7.14 -3.89
N ASP A 85 11.23 -6.01 -4.20
CA ASP A 85 10.01 -5.46 -3.56
C ASP A 85 8.84 -5.31 -4.55
N GLY A 86 9.09 -5.24 -5.85
CA GLY A 86 8.03 -5.14 -6.86
C GLY A 86 8.24 -4.03 -7.90
N ILE A 87 7.24 -3.93 -8.79
CA ILE A 87 7.22 -3.02 -9.95
C ILE A 87 5.93 -2.19 -9.95
N THR A 88 6.02 -0.95 -10.42
CA THR A 88 4.84 -0.10 -10.63
C THR A 88 4.77 0.42 -12.06
N PHE A 89 3.54 0.63 -12.56
CA PHE A 89 3.25 1.61 -13.59
C PHE A 89 2.74 2.89 -12.92
N PHE A 90 3.21 4.06 -13.33
CA PHE A 90 2.85 5.32 -12.70
C PHE A 90 2.50 6.44 -13.68
N LEU A 91 1.64 7.34 -13.22
CA LEU A 91 1.44 8.71 -13.71
C LEU A 91 1.90 9.66 -12.59
N SER A 92 2.66 10.71 -12.91
CA SER A 92 3.22 11.61 -11.89
C SER A 92 3.38 13.05 -12.37
N THR A 93 3.58 13.97 -11.43
CA THR A 93 4.06 15.31 -11.72
C THR A 93 5.39 15.25 -12.50
N PRO A 94 5.58 16.10 -13.51
CA PRO A 94 6.82 16.14 -14.29
C PRO A 94 8.08 16.22 -13.44
N ASN A 95 9.13 15.51 -13.86
CA ASN A 95 10.41 15.43 -13.16
C ASN A 95 10.28 14.89 -11.73
N TYR A 96 9.46 13.85 -11.54
CA TYR A 96 9.21 13.27 -10.22
C TYR A 96 10.52 12.92 -9.49
N PRO A 97 10.71 13.34 -8.22
CA PRO A 97 11.97 13.20 -7.53
C PRO A 97 12.47 11.76 -7.41
N ILE A 98 13.79 11.62 -7.34
CA ILE A 98 14.48 10.35 -7.08
C ILE A 98 14.18 9.90 -5.64
N PRO A 99 13.92 8.60 -5.39
CA PRO A 99 13.73 8.11 -4.03
C PRO A 99 15.03 8.24 -3.22
N SER A 100 14.93 8.84 -2.03
CA SER A 100 16.05 8.99 -1.10
C SER A 100 15.55 8.85 0.34
N PRO A 101 16.03 7.87 1.14
CA PRO A 101 16.95 6.78 0.75
C PRO A 101 16.35 5.83 -0.30
N LYS A 102 17.17 4.93 -0.86
CA LYS A 102 16.76 3.91 -1.83
C LYS A 102 16.57 2.59 -1.08
N ASP A 103 15.41 2.41 -0.47
CA ASP A 103 15.18 1.42 0.60
C ASP A 103 14.18 0.32 0.24
N GLY A 104 13.89 0.12 -1.06
CA GLY A 104 12.89 -0.85 -1.56
C GLY A 104 11.42 -0.42 -1.32
N PHE A 105 11.18 0.28 -0.22
CA PHE A 105 9.90 0.57 0.41
C PHE A 105 8.87 1.36 -0.41
N GLY A 106 9.27 1.96 -1.52
CA GLY A 106 8.33 2.67 -2.39
C GLY A 106 8.44 2.29 -3.84
N LEU A 107 8.94 1.09 -4.13
CA LEU A 107 8.96 0.48 -5.46
C LEU A 107 9.60 1.39 -6.53
N GLY A 108 10.63 2.13 -6.11
CA GLY A 108 11.33 3.13 -6.93
C GLY A 108 10.60 4.46 -7.13
N LEU A 109 9.38 4.66 -6.62
CA LEU A 109 8.64 5.93 -6.60
C LEU A 109 8.98 6.77 -5.37
N LEU A 110 8.84 6.20 -4.18
CA LEU A 110 9.05 6.89 -2.91
C LEU A 110 10.08 6.19 -2.03
N SER A 111 10.55 6.90 -1.02
CA SER A 111 11.29 6.32 0.10
C SER A 111 10.41 6.27 1.34
N ARG A 112 10.78 5.44 2.31
CA ARG A 112 10.09 5.35 3.61
C ARG A 112 9.98 6.69 4.33
N VAL A 113 11.01 7.52 4.21
CA VAL A 113 11.04 8.86 4.82
C VAL A 113 10.10 9.80 4.09
N LYS A 114 10.11 9.80 2.75
CA LYS A 114 9.27 10.69 1.96
C LYS A 114 7.79 10.35 2.00
N MET A 115 7.45 9.09 2.27
CA MET A 115 6.07 8.68 2.49
C MET A 115 5.45 9.29 3.76
N ARG A 116 6.28 9.68 4.73
CA ARG A 116 5.84 10.33 5.98
C ARG A 116 5.97 11.86 5.94
N ASP A 117 6.49 12.40 4.86
CA ASP A 117 6.73 13.83 4.66
C ASP A 117 5.52 14.45 3.94
N SER A 118 4.67 15.17 4.68
CA SER A 118 3.47 15.81 4.12
C SER A 118 3.82 16.89 3.10
N THR A 119 4.92 17.62 3.30
CA THR A 119 5.35 18.66 2.36
C THR A 119 5.80 18.03 1.04
N PHE A 120 6.46 16.88 1.10
CA PHE A 120 6.82 16.13 -0.10
C PHE A 120 5.58 15.62 -0.84
N GLN A 121 4.61 15.04 -0.14
CA GLN A 121 3.35 14.56 -0.72
C GLN A 121 2.51 15.68 -1.32
N ASP A 122 2.57 16.89 -0.76
CA ASP A 122 1.88 18.07 -1.28
C ASP A 122 2.52 18.57 -2.57
N ALA A 123 3.85 18.51 -2.68
CA ALA A 123 4.59 19.00 -3.84
C ALA A 123 4.70 17.99 -4.99
N ASN A 124 4.68 16.69 -4.70
CA ASN A 124 4.96 15.64 -5.68
C ASN A 124 3.78 14.68 -5.73
N LYS A 125 3.08 14.67 -6.86
CA LYS A 125 1.87 13.88 -7.01
C LYS A 125 2.09 12.68 -7.91
N PHE A 126 1.48 11.56 -7.57
CA PHE A 126 1.44 10.39 -8.42
C PHE A 126 0.17 9.55 -8.19
N VAL A 127 -0.20 8.82 -9.23
CA VAL A 127 -1.11 7.67 -9.16
C VAL A 127 -0.35 6.49 -9.75
N ALA A 128 -0.34 5.36 -9.05
CA ALA A 128 0.38 4.17 -9.49
C ALA A 128 -0.48 2.91 -9.41
N LEU A 129 -0.16 1.96 -10.28
CA LEU A 129 -0.53 0.56 -10.17
C LEU A 129 0.71 -0.20 -9.72
N GLU A 130 0.67 -0.79 -8.53
CA GLU A 130 1.74 -1.64 -8.02
C GLU A 130 1.46 -3.12 -8.27
N PHE A 131 2.54 -3.86 -8.55
CA PHE A 131 2.64 -5.30 -8.39
C PHE A 131 3.70 -5.52 -7.29
N ASP A 132 3.20 -5.63 -6.06
CA ASP A 132 4.01 -5.68 -4.85
C ASP A 132 4.28 -7.15 -4.48
N THR A 133 5.56 -7.48 -4.26
CA THR A 133 6.02 -8.82 -3.93
C THR A 133 6.41 -8.97 -2.46
N PHE A 134 6.40 -7.88 -1.69
CA PHE A 134 6.91 -7.86 -0.33
C PHE A 134 5.97 -7.12 0.62
N ARG A 135 5.46 -7.87 1.61
CA ARG A 135 4.58 -7.29 2.62
C ARG A 135 5.31 -6.34 3.56
N ASN A 136 5.06 -5.04 3.42
CA ASN A 136 5.41 -4.01 4.37
C ASN A 136 4.27 -3.81 5.39
N THR A 137 4.48 -4.31 6.61
CA THR A 137 3.49 -4.20 7.72
C THR A 137 3.07 -2.78 8.07
N GLU A 138 3.86 -1.77 7.65
CA GLU A 138 3.57 -0.36 7.86
C GLU A 138 2.41 0.18 7.00
N TYR A 139 2.18 -0.36 5.80
CA TYR A 139 1.17 0.16 4.88
C TYR A 139 0.34 -0.90 4.14
N ASP A 140 0.83 -2.13 4.04
CA ASP A 140 0.05 -3.19 3.41
C ASP A 140 -1.08 -3.65 4.31
N SER A 141 -2.25 -3.83 3.69
CA SER A 141 -3.41 -4.29 4.42
C SER A 141 -3.12 -5.63 5.10
N LEU A 142 -3.68 -5.83 6.30
CA LEU A 142 -3.56 -7.12 7.01
C LEU A 142 -4.15 -8.30 6.24
N ASN A 143 -5.01 -8.02 5.26
CA ASN A 143 -5.62 -9.01 4.37
C ASN A 143 -4.75 -9.33 3.14
N SER A 144 -3.66 -8.61 2.91
CA SER A 144 -2.72 -8.90 1.82
C SER A 144 -1.88 -10.11 2.20
N ILE A 145 -2.11 -11.21 1.47
CA ILE A 145 -1.32 -12.44 1.60
C ILE A 145 -0.03 -12.29 0.79
N ARG A 146 0.90 -11.48 1.31
CA ARG A 146 2.20 -11.16 0.68
C ARG A 146 2.10 -10.41 -0.65
N GLU A 147 1.85 -11.10 -1.75
CA GLU A 147 1.89 -10.50 -3.08
C GLU A 147 0.53 -9.97 -3.51
N HIS A 148 0.51 -8.74 -4.01
CA HIS A 148 -0.74 -8.09 -4.37
C HIS A 148 -0.59 -7.10 -5.51
N VAL A 149 -1.74 -6.80 -6.14
CA VAL A 149 -1.87 -5.71 -7.10
C VAL A 149 -2.70 -4.62 -6.49
N GLY A 150 -2.20 -3.39 -6.52
CA GLY A 150 -2.74 -2.27 -5.77
C GLY A 150 -2.78 -0.96 -6.56
N ILE A 151 -3.71 -0.06 -6.21
CA ILE A 151 -3.78 1.30 -6.78
C ILE A 151 -3.44 2.31 -5.69
N ASN A 152 -2.37 3.06 -5.92
CA ASN A 152 -1.78 4.00 -4.97
C ASN A 152 -2.06 5.45 -5.40
N ILE A 153 -2.30 6.34 -4.42
CA ILE A 153 -2.43 7.79 -4.66
C ILE A 153 -1.55 8.53 -3.67
N ASN A 154 -0.49 9.17 -4.16
CA ASN A 154 0.45 10.00 -3.40
C ASN A 154 1.13 9.28 -2.20
N ASN A 155 0.87 8.00 -1.98
CA ASN A 155 1.35 7.19 -0.88
C ASN A 155 1.32 5.71 -1.30
N MET A 156 2.20 4.87 -0.76
CA MET A 156 2.21 3.43 -1.08
C MET A 156 1.11 2.64 -0.36
N THR A 157 0.40 3.22 0.62
CA THR A 157 -0.86 2.62 1.08
C THR A 157 -1.88 2.60 -0.06
N SER A 158 -2.12 1.42 -0.60
CA SER A 158 -3.11 1.18 -1.64
C SER A 158 -4.52 1.63 -1.24
N GLN A 159 -5.20 2.36 -2.13
CA GLN A 159 -6.62 2.71 -1.98
C GLN A 159 -7.51 1.49 -2.14
N ILE A 160 -7.11 0.59 -3.03
CA ILE A 160 -7.69 -0.72 -3.23
C ILE A 160 -6.60 -1.67 -3.70
N SER A 161 -6.67 -2.91 -3.22
CA SER A 161 -5.77 -3.98 -3.66
C SER A 161 -6.49 -5.32 -3.73
N THR A 162 -5.87 -6.26 -4.44
CA THR A 162 -6.33 -7.65 -4.54
C THR A 162 -5.13 -8.59 -4.52
N PRO A 163 -5.23 -9.78 -3.91
CA PRO A 163 -4.14 -10.76 -3.94
C PRO A 163 -3.73 -11.09 -5.37
N TRP A 164 -2.42 -11.27 -5.59
CA TRP A 164 -1.89 -11.61 -6.90
C TRP A 164 -1.45 -13.08 -6.94
N ASN A 165 -2.01 -13.85 -7.87
CA ASN A 165 -1.61 -15.23 -8.06
C ASN A 165 -0.31 -15.29 -8.88
N CYS A 166 0.82 -14.98 -8.27
CA CYS A 166 2.13 -14.98 -8.91
C CYS A 166 3.01 -16.15 -8.48
N THR A 167 4.05 -16.41 -9.28
CA THR A 167 5.16 -17.31 -9.00
C THR A 167 6.44 -16.57 -9.31
N ILE A 168 7.04 -15.93 -8.30
CA ILE A 168 8.23 -15.08 -8.45
C ILE A 168 9.52 -15.89 -8.59
N LYS A 169 9.53 -17.14 -8.11
CA LYS A 169 10.70 -18.04 -8.17
C LYS A 169 11.11 -18.45 -9.58
N GLU A 170 10.28 -18.16 -10.56
CA GLU A 170 10.42 -18.64 -11.92
C GLU A 170 10.37 -17.45 -12.87
N ASN A 171 11.16 -17.51 -13.96
CA ASN A 171 11.16 -16.53 -15.03
C ASN A 171 9.85 -16.56 -15.85
N ARG A 172 8.76 -16.10 -15.25
CA ARG A 172 7.43 -16.04 -15.85
C ARG A 172 7.11 -14.64 -16.34
N THR A 173 6.52 -14.59 -17.53
CA THR A 173 6.00 -13.35 -18.09
C THR A 173 4.57 -13.13 -17.63
N TYR A 174 4.30 -11.96 -17.05
CA TYR A 174 2.98 -11.46 -16.73
C TYR A 174 2.58 -10.39 -17.74
N SER A 175 1.28 -10.27 -18.00
CA SER A 175 0.70 -9.21 -18.84
C SER A 175 -0.31 -8.41 -18.02
N ALA A 176 -0.35 -7.10 -18.26
CA ALA A 176 -1.33 -6.21 -17.66
C ALA A 176 -1.85 -5.19 -18.68
N SER A 177 -3.10 -4.78 -18.48
CA SER A 177 -3.80 -3.78 -19.25
C SER A 177 -4.48 -2.80 -18.29
N ILE A 178 -4.17 -1.52 -18.43
CA ILE A 178 -4.78 -0.41 -17.69
C ILE A 178 -5.64 0.35 -18.67
N ASN A 179 -6.90 0.58 -18.33
CA ASN A 179 -7.83 1.38 -19.11
C ASN A 179 -8.48 2.41 -18.19
N TYR A 180 -8.31 3.69 -18.53
CA TYR A 180 -8.99 4.79 -17.85
C TYR A 180 -10.04 5.41 -18.77
N ASP A 181 -11.28 5.39 -18.30
CA ASP A 181 -12.42 6.03 -18.95
C ASP A 181 -12.82 7.28 -18.17
N SER A 182 -12.55 8.46 -18.75
CA SER A 182 -12.82 9.75 -18.13
C SER A 182 -14.30 10.06 -17.99
N SER A 183 -15.17 9.43 -18.79
CA SER A 183 -16.62 9.64 -18.69
C SER A 183 -17.22 8.96 -17.46
N THR A 184 -16.61 7.86 -17.02
CA THR A 184 -17.01 7.10 -15.83
C THR A 184 -16.05 7.29 -14.66
N GLN A 185 -14.95 8.02 -14.86
CA GLN A 185 -13.84 8.17 -13.91
C GLN A 185 -13.32 6.82 -13.40
N ASN A 186 -13.34 5.80 -14.26
CA ASN A 186 -13.05 4.44 -13.84
C ASN A 186 -11.69 4.00 -14.36
N LEU A 187 -10.78 3.67 -13.44
CA LEU A 187 -9.52 3.03 -13.73
C LEU A 187 -9.70 1.51 -13.59
N ARG A 188 -9.75 0.81 -14.73
CA ARG A 188 -9.85 -0.65 -14.77
C ARG A 188 -8.49 -1.24 -15.11
N VAL A 189 -8.09 -2.22 -14.32
CA VAL A 189 -6.87 -2.98 -14.51
C VAL A 189 -7.22 -4.45 -14.71
N THR A 190 -6.62 -5.07 -15.70
CA THR A 190 -6.70 -6.50 -15.96
C THR A 190 -5.28 -7.05 -16.06
N PHE A 191 -4.97 -8.12 -15.35
CA PHE A 191 -3.62 -8.67 -15.29
C PHE A 191 -3.63 -10.19 -15.18
N THR A 192 -2.53 -10.82 -15.55
CA THR A 192 -2.41 -12.28 -15.51
C THR A 192 -1.81 -12.77 -14.19
N GLY A 193 -2.24 -13.95 -13.76
CA GLY A 193 -1.63 -14.76 -12.72
C GLY A 193 -1.60 -16.24 -13.13
N PHE A 194 -1.25 -17.12 -12.20
CA PHE A 194 -1.19 -18.56 -12.40
C PHE A 194 -1.86 -19.32 -11.25
N ASN A 195 -2.65 -20.33 -11.58
CA ASN A 195 -3.13 -21.31 -10.60
C ASN A 195 -2.01 -22.27 -10.17
N TYR A 196 -2.25 -23.05 -9.11
CA TYR A 196 -1.34 -24.10 -8.63
C TYR A 196 -0.99 -25.17 -9.69
N ASP A 197 -1.85 -25.37 -10.69
CA ASP A 197 -1.63 -26.30 -11.81
C ASP A 197 -0.89 -25.63 -12.99
N ASN A 198 -0.34 -24.43 -12.79
CA ASN A 198 0.32 -23.59 -13.78
C ASN A 198 -0.56 -23.06 -14.91
N THR A 199 -1.88 -23.18 -14.81
CA THR A 199 -2.77 -22.55 -15.79
C THR A 199 -2.77 -21.03 -15.61
N SER A 200 -2.61 -20.29 -16.72
CA SER A 200 -2.73 -18.83 -16.70
C SER A 200 -4.18 -18.43 -16.41
N ILE A 201 -4.34 -17.53 -15.46
CA ILE A 201 -5.62 -16.91 -15.12
C ILE A 201 -5.57 -15.41 -15.36
N GLN A 202 -6.74 -14.82 -15.55
CA GLN A 202 -6.92 -13.38 -15.61
C GLN A 202 -7.56 -12.89 -14.31
N GLN A 203 -6.95 -11.90 -13.71
CA GLN A 203 -7.42 -11.18 -12.53
C GLN A 203 -7.70 -9.72 -12.91
N HIS A 204 -8.47 -9.02 -12.08
CA HIS A 204 -8.86 -7.65 -12.34
C HIS A 204 -8.99 -6.84 -11.06
N LEU A 205 -8.84 -5.53 -11.21
CA LEU A 205 -9.00 -4.51 -10.18
C LEU A 205 -9.69 -3.30 -10.83
N SER A 206 -10.58 -2.61 -10.12
CA SER A 206 -11.26 -1.43 -10.64
C SER A 206 -11.39 -0.40 -9.53
N PHE A 207 -11.15 0.87 -9.86
CA PHE A 207 -11.23 1.96 -8.90
C PHE A 207 -11.80 3.20 -9.56
N VAL A 208 -12.85 3.77 -8.96
CA VAL A 208 -13.42 5.05 -9.43
C VAL A 208 -12.57 6.17 -8.84
N ILE A 209 -11.87 6.89 -9.72
CA ILE A 209 -10.90 7.93 -9.38
C ILE A 209 -11.03 9.10 -10.35
N ASN A 210 -11.20 10.29 -9.80
CA ASN A 210 -11.08 11.51 -10.58
C ASN A 210 -9.61 11.95 -10.64
N LEU A 211 -8.94 11.70 -11.78
CA LEU A 211 -7.51 11.98 -11.90
C LEU A 211 -7.16 13.47 -11.79
N THR A 212 -8.10 14.39 -12.07
CA THR A 212 -7.86 15.85 -11.95
C THR A 212 -7.64 16.30 -10.52
N ASP A 213 -8.15 15.55 -9.54
CA ASP A 213 -8.01 15.88 -8.12
C ASP A 213 -6.64 15.50 -7.57
N HIS A 214 -5.86 14.73 -8.34
CA HIS A 214 -4.63 14.10 -7.89
C HIS A 214 -3.42 14.40 -8.77
N LEU A 215 -3.61 14.73 -10.05
CA LEU A 215 -2.51 14.92 -11.00
C LEU A 215 -2.62 16.26 -11.73
N PRO A 216 -1.48 16.90 -12.08
CA PRO A 216 -1.47 18.10 -12.91
C PRO A 216 -1.92 17.83 -14.36
N GLU A 217 -2.11 18.89 -15.15
CA GLU A 217 -2.49 18.79 -16.56
C GLU A 217 -1.50 17.97 -17.39
N LEU A 218 -0.20 18.17 -17.18
CA LEU A 218 0.87 17.43 -17.86
C LEU A 218 1.49 16.43 -16.90
N VAL A 219 1.56 15.16 -17.29
CA VAL A 219 2.13 14.08 -16.46
C VAL A 219 3.28 13.35 -17.15
N ASP A 220 4.28 12.99 -16.36
CA ASP A 220 5.25 11.95 -16.74
C ASP A 220 4.64 10.58 -16.42
N PHE A 221 4.96 9.59 -17.24
CA PHE A 221 4.46 8.24 -17.06
C PHE A 221 5.48 7.18 -17.47
N GLY A 222 5.39 6.02 -16.84
CA GLY A 222 6.35 4.94 -17.06
C GLY A 222 6.31 3.89 -15.98
N PHE A 223 7.45 3.25 -15.75
CA PHE A 223 7.61 2.18 -14.80
C PHE A 223 8.71 2.48 -13.80
N SER A 224 8.54 2.01 -12.58
CA SER A 224 9.59 1.97 -11.57
C SER A 224 9.64 0.61 -10.90
N ALA A 225 10.81 0.23 -10.40
CA ALA A 225 10.96 -0.93 -9.54
C ALA A 225 12.08 -0.66 -8.52
N SER A 226 12.08 -1.41 -7.43
CA SER A 226 13.19 -1.41 -6.47
C SER A 226 13.38 -2.76 -5.80
N THR A 227 14.55 -2.89 -5.19
CA THR A 227 14.89 -3.93 -4.23
C THR A 227 15.40 -3.24 -2.96
N GLY A 228 15.18 -3.88 -1.82
CA GLY A 228 15.62 -3.45 -0.51
C GLY A 228 16.61 -4.47 0.05
N LEU A 229 16.35 -4.98 1.25
CA LEU A 229 17.20 -5.99 1.90
C LEU A 229 17.04 -7.40 1.31
N LEU A 230 15.97 -7.64 0.55
CA LEU A 230 15.83 -8.78 -0.33
C LEU A 230 15.88 -8.29 -1.77
N SER A 231 15.99 -9.21 -2.72
CA SER A 231 16.14 -8.83 -4.12
C SER A 231 15.41 -9.79 -5.05
N GLU A 232 15.02 -9.23 -6.18
CA GLU A 232 14.51 -9.91 -7.36
C GLU A 232 14.79 -9.06 -8.61
N LEU A 233 14.83 -9.73 -9.75
CA LEU A 233 15.01 -9.12 -11.06
C LEU A 233 13.68 -8.52 -11.55
N HIS A 234 13.69 -7.29 -12.05
CA HIS A 234 12.50 -6.67 -12.65
C HIS A 234 12.76 -6.30 -14.11
N ILE A 235 11.99 -6.86 -15.04
CA ILE A 235 12.14 -6.63 -16.48
C ILE A 235 10.81 -6.18 -17.08
N LEU A 236 10.83 -5.08 -17.81
CA LEU A 236 9.78 -4.67 -18.73
C LEU A 236 10.07 -5.25 -20.12
N SER A 237 9.16 -6.09 -20.60
CA SER A 237 9.34 -6.88 -21.84
C SER A 237 8.66 -6.24 -23.04
N THR A 238 7.44 -5.73 -22.88
CA THR A 238 6.70 -5.02 -23.94
C THR A 238 5.91 -3.85 -23.33
N TRP A 239 5.64 -2.83 -24.14
CA TRP A 239 4.80 -1.71 -23.73
C TRP A 239 4.11 -1.04 -24.90
N SER A 240 2.77 -0.94 -24.85
CA SER A 240 1.98 -0.08 -25.71
C SER A 240 1.17 0.92 -24.88
N PHE A 241 0.95 2.08 -25.46
CA PHE A 241 0.18 3.14 -24.84
C PHE A 241 -0.61 3.90 -25.90
N GLU A 242 -1.84 4.24 -25.57
CA GLU A 242 -2.69 5.11 -26.36
C GLU A 242 -3.45 6.05 -25.43
N SER A 243 -3.41 7.35 -25.69
CA SER A 243 -4.29 8.34 -25.04
C SER A 243 -5.19 9.02 -26.05
N THR A 244 -6.18 9.77 -25.59
CA THR A 244 -6.92 10.75 -26.40
C THR A 244 -6.45 12.16 -26.09
N ALA A 245 -6.45 13.08 -27.05
CA ALA A 245 -6.18 14.48 -26.77
C ALA A 245 -7.31 15.12 -25.92
N PRO A 246 -7.01 15.81 -24.80
CA PRO A 246 -7.98 16.63 -24.10
C PRO A 246 -8.19 17.94 -24.89
N SER A 247 -9.00 17.90 -25.94
CA SER A 247 -9.23 19.09 -26.78
C SER A 247 -10.70 19.33 -27.08
N THR A 248 -11.06 20.61 -27.15
CA THR A 248 -12.28 21.05 -27.84
C THR A 248 -12.01 21.00 -29.34
N ILE A 249 -12.82 20.27 -30.11
CA ILE A 249 -12.85 20.47 -31.57
C ILE A 249 -13.15 21.96 -31.80
N GLN A 250 -12.23 22.71 -32.41
CA GLN A 250 -12.50 24.06 -32.87
C GLN A 250 -13.69 23.99 -33.84
N GLN A 251 -14.86 24.45 -33.41
CA GLN A 251 -15.93 24.78 -34.36
C GLN A 251 -15.44 25.94 -35.22
N SER A 252 -15.22 25.65 -36.50
CA SER A 252 -15.06 26.66 -37.53
C SER A 252 -16.32 27.56 -37.58
N PRO A 253 -16.20 28.89 -37.76
CA PRO A 253 -17.34 29.79 -37.63
C PRO A 253 -18.24 29.68 -38.86
N ALA A 254 -19.52 29.34 -38.63
CA ALA A 254 -20.60 29.55 -39.60
C ALA A 254 -21.86 30.03 -38.84
N PRO A 255 -22.73 30.80 -39.52
CA PRO A 255 -23.16 32.12 -39.07
C PRO A 255 -24.32 32.13 -38.06
N SER A 256 -24.38 33.25 -37.34
CA SER A 256 -25.41 33.68 -36.41
C SER A 256 -26.84 33.48 -36.92
N VAL A 257 -27.63 32.71 -36.17
CA VAL A 257 -29.09 32.75 -36.23
C VAL A 257 -29.60 33.24 -34.88
N GLU A 258 -30.17 34.45 -34.89
CA GLU A 258 -30.93 35.02 -33.78
C GLU A 258 -32.11 34.10 -33.41
N LYS A 259 -32.27 33.82 -32.12
CA LYS A 259 -33.60 33.57 -31.54
C LYS A 259 -33.74 34.32 -30.23
N ASN A 260 -34.85 35.04 -30.16
CA ASN A 260 -35.25 35.92 -29.08
C ASN A 260 -36.35 35.25 -28.23
N LYS A 261 -36.35 35.60 -26.94
CA LYS A 261 -37.46 35.61 -25.94
C LYS A 261 -37.59 34.46 -24.92
N ASP A 262 -37.21 34.86 -23.69
CA ASP A 262 -37.98 34.87 -22.41
C ASP A 262 -38.35 33.56 -21.67
N GLU A 263 -37.50 33.27 -20.65
CA GLU A 263 -37.69 32.95 -19.21
C GLU A 263 -39.02 32.35 -18.64
N PRO A 264 -38.95 31.55 -17.54
CA PRO A 264 -38.85 32.17 -16.21
C PRO A 264 -37.92 31.48 -15.18
N LYS A 265 -37.33 32.32 -14.31
CA LYS A 265 -36.55 31.96 -13.12
C LYS A 265 -37.43 31.50 -11.95
N THR A 266 -37.13 30.34 -11.38
CA THR A 266 -37.59 29.93 -10.03
C THR A 266 -36.53 30.31 -8.99
N LYS A 267 -36.88 31.23 -8.08
CA LYS A 267 -36.14 31.48 -6.83
C LYS A 267 -36.89 30.79 -5.70
N LEU A 268 -36.23 29.88 -4.98
CA LEU A 268 -36.70 29.35 -3.69
C LEU A 268 -35.83 29.94 -2.58
N VAL A 269 -36.46 30.63 -1.63
CA VAL A 269 -35.82 31.25 -0.47
C VAL A 269 -35.75 30.25 0.68
N VAL A 270 -34.56 30.11 1.23
CA VAL A 270 -34.16 29.30 2.39
C VAL A 270 -34.76 29.87 3.67
N GLY A 271 -35.35 29.02 4.52
CA GLY A 271 -35.77 29.37 5.88
C GLY A 271 -35.67 28.17 6.81
N LEU A 272 -35.05 28.41 7.99
CA LEU A 272 -34.89 27.54 9.18
C LEU A 272 -33.62 26.66 9.25
N SER A 273 -32.47 27.28 9.55
CA SER A 273 -31.26 26.59 10.04
C SER A 273 -30.54 27.31 11.20
N LEU A 274 -31.22 28.25 11.89
CA LEU A 274 -30.63 28.98 13.01
C LEU A 274 -30.76 28.25 14.37
N GLY A 275 -31.65 27.27 14.49
CA GLY A 275 -31.85 26.52 15.74
C GLY A 275 -30.78 25.44 16.02
N VAL A 276 -30.27 24.80 14.96
CA VAL A 276 -29.32 23.68 15.09
C VAL A 276 -27.91 24.19 15.46
N CYS A 277 -27.52 25.35 14.94
CA CYS A 277 -26.20 25.94 15.21
C CYS A 277 -26.04 26.36 16.69
N ILE A 278 -27.10 26.85 17.32
CA ILE A 278 -27.08 27.27 18.73
C ILE A 278 -26.95 26.06 19.67
N LEU A 279 -27.61 24.94 19.35
CA LEU A 279 -27.51 23.71 20.14
C LEU A 279 -26.11 23.07 20.06
N ILE A 280 -25.47 23.08 18.90
CA ILE A 280 -24.11 22.56 18.72
C ILE A 280 -23.09 23.40 19.49
N ILE A 281 -23.21 24.74 19.44
CA ILE A 281 -22.30 25.63 20.19
C ILE A 281 -22.46 25.42 21.71
N GLY A 282 -23.70 25.23 22.19
CA GLY A 282 -23.97 24.91 23.59
C GLY A 282 -23.33 23.59 24.05
N LEU A 283 -23.45 22.52 23.26
CA LEU A 283 -22.85 21.22 23.55
C LEU A 283 -21.31 21.26 23.54
N VAL A 284 -20.71 22.02 22.62
CA VAL A 284 -19.25 22.20 22.57
C VAL A 284 -18.75 22.97 23.80
N LEU A 285 -19.47 24.00 24.25
CA LEU A 285 -19.11 24.75 25.46
C LEU A 285 -19.24 23.89 26.72
N VAL A 286 -20.28 23.05 26.82
CA VAL A 286 -20.44 22.11 27.94
C VAL A 286 -19.32 21.07 27.94
N CYS A 287 -19.00 20.47 26.79
CA CYS A 287 -17.87 19.54 26.65
C CYS A 287 -16.53 20.20 26.97
N PHE A 288 -16.33 21.46 26.57
CA PHE A 288 -15.10 22.20 26.84
C PHE A 288 -14.94 22.51 28.33
N VAL A 289 -16.01 22.91 29.02
CA VAL A 289 -16.00 23.15 30.48
C VAL A 289 -15.76 21.85 31.24
N TYR A 290 -16.37 20.74 30.81
CA TYR A 290 -16.15 19.43 31.42
C TYR A 290 -14.70 18.94 31.24
N ARG A 291 -14.13 19.13 30.04
CA ARG A 291 -12.72 18.81 29.75
C ARG A 291 -11.74 19.73 30.49
N LYS A 292 -12.10 20.99 30.73
CA LYS A 292 -11.27 21.93 31.51
C LYS A 292 -11.28 21.57 33.00
N LYS A 293 -12.42 21.15 33.55
CA LYS A 293 -12.54 20.74 34.97
C LYS A 293 -11.78 19.46 35.30
N CYS A 294 -11.61 18.54 34.34
CA CYS A 294 -10.73 17.37 34.50
C CYS A 294 -9.23 17.69 34.36
N ARG A 295 -8.85 18.89 33.91
CA ARG A 295 -7.46 19.24 33.58
C ARG A 295 -6.74 20.04 34.67
N GLU A 296 -7.46 20.59 35.65
CA GLU A 296 -6.90 21.40 36.75
C GLU A 296 -6.56 20.57 38.02
N GLY A 297 -6.52 19.23 37.91
CA GLY A 297 -6.47 18.33 39.07
C GLY A 297 -5.15 17.60 39.38
N LYS A 298 -4.02 17.85 38.71
CA LYS A 298 -2.76 17.13 39.03
C LYS A 298 -1.52 18.00 38.75
N GLY A 299 -0.81 18.39 39.82
CA GLY A 299 0.52 18.99 39.77
C GLY A 299 1.54 18.18 40.59
N GLU A 300 2.72 17.98 39.99
CA GLU A 300 4.07 17.62 40.52
C GLU A 300 4.22 16.30 41.34
N LYS A 301 5.27 15.47 41.25
CA LYS A 301 6.71 15.63 40.92
C LYS A 301 7.31 14.37 40.26
N GLU A 302 8.41 14.57 39.52
CA GLU A 302 9.32 13.58 38.94
C GLU A 302 10.23 12.93 40.00
N GLU A 303 10.54 11.64 39.85
CA GLU A 303 11.89 11.08 40.10
C GLU A 303 12.19 10.01 39.03
N GLU A 304 13.38 10.10 38.44
CA GLU A 304 13.93 9.23 37.41
C GLU A 304 14.07 7.78 37.88
N LEU A 305 13.80 6.83 36.99
CA LEU A 305 14.64 5.64 36.79
C LEU A 305 14.38 5.11 35.38
N GLY A 306 15.32 5.39 34.48
CA GLY A 306 15.22 5.01 33.09
C GLY A 306 15.30 3.50 32.88
N PHE A 307 14.46 2.99 31.98
CA PHE A 307 14.78 1.84 31.14
C PHE A 307 14.12 2.05 29.77
N ASN A 308 14.96 2.36 28.79
CA ASN A 308 14.62 2.30 27.37
C ASN A 308 14.63 0.84 26.94
N LEU A 309 13.49 0.29 26.54
CA LEU A 309 13.40 -0.79 25.55
C LEU A 309 12.07 -0.65 24.81
N SER A 310 12.13 -0.14 23.58
CA SER A 310 11.10 -0.35 22.57
C SER A 310 11.11 -1.84 22.19
N MET A 311 10.05 -2.56 22.57
CA MET A 311 9.78 -3.93 22.13
C MET A 311 8.45 -3.95 21.38
N ASP A 312 8.41 -4.75 20.34
CA ASP A 312 7.47 -4.70 19.22
C ASP A 312 6.02 -5.07 19.59
N ASP A 313 5.04 -4.38 18.99
CA ASP A 313 3.58 -4.57 19.18
C ASP A 313 3.08 -6.02 18.91
N GLU A 314 3.87 -6.83 18.20
CA GLU A 314 3.58 -8.25 17.92
C GLU A 314 3.78 -9.14 19.16
N PHE A 315 4.71 -8.78 20.05
CA PHE A 315 5.00 -9.52 21.29
C PHE A 315 3.92 -9.30 22.37
N GLU A 316 3.30 -8.11 22.37
CA GLU A 316 2.24 -7.74 23.32
C GLU A 316 0.95 -8.55 23.10
N GLN A 317 0.55 -8.82 21.86
CA GLN A 317 -0.66 -9.60 21.60
C GLN A 317 -0.48 -11.08 21.99
N GLU A 318 0.63 -11.70 21.63
CA GLU A 318 0.92 -13.11 21.98
C GLU A 318 0.97 -13.29 23.50
N TRP A 319 1.62 -12.37 24.22
CA TRP A 319 1.67 -12.37 25.68
C TRP A 319 0.29 -12.24 26.34
N VAL A 320 -0.60 -11.40 25.81
CA VAL A 320 -1.97 -11.25 26.34
C VAL A 320 -2.80 -12.53 26.11
N TRP A 321 -2.60 -13.24 24.99
CA TRP A 321 -3.22 -14.55 24.74
C TRP A 321 -2.72 -15.62 25.72
N GLU A 322 -1.43 -15.62 26.06
CA GLU A 322 -0.88 -16.52 27.10
C GLU A 322 -1.49 -16.23 28.48
N LEU A 323 -1.63 -14.96 28.86
CA LEU A 323 -2.28 -14.55 30.10
C LEU A 323 -3.77 -14.94 30.13
N TYR A 324 -4.47 -14.85 29.00
CA TYR A 324 -5.85 -15.35 28.87
C TYR A 324 -5.92 -16.85 29.16
N GLY A 325 -5.06 -17.65 28.54
CA GLY A 325 -4.99 -19.11 28.75
C GLY A 325 -4.63 -19.49 30.19
N ALA A 326 -3.79 -18.71 30.84
CA ALA A 326 -3.39 -18.89 32.24
C ALA A 326 -4.39 -18.32 33.27
N ARG A 327 -5.53 -17.75 32.82
CA ARG A 327 -6.52 -17.04 33.66
C ARG A 327 -5.89 -15.95 34.54
N ASN A 328 -5.01 -15.14 33.94
CA ASN A 328 -4.24 -14.12 34.62
C ASN A 328 -4.23 -12.79 33.85
N LEU A 329 -5.35 -12.46 33.20
CA LEU A 329 -5.50 -11.29 32.33
C LEU A 329 -5.21 -9.98 33.04
N LEU A 330 -5.52 -9.87 34.32
CA LEU A 330 -5.31 -8.64 35.10
C LEU A 330 -3.85 -8.18 35.14
N LYS A 331 -2.88 -9.06 34.85
CA LYS A 331 -1.46 -8.69 34.71
C LYS A 331 -1.15 -7.84 33.47
N ALA A 332 -1.99 -7.91 32.45
CA ALA A 332 -1.88 -7.07 31.26
C ALA A 332 -2.65 -5.73 31.43
N ALA A 333 -3.28 -5.49 32.58
CA ALA A 333 -3.90 -4.18 32.85
C ALA A 333 -2.81 -3.11 32.97
N ASP A 334 -3.07 -1.93 32.39
CA ASP A 334 -2.12 -0.82 32.36
C ASP A 334 -1.66 -0.45 33.79
N PRO A 335 -0.34 -0.50 34.09
CA PRO A 335 0.18 -0.18 35.42
C PRO A 335 -0.21 1.21 35.93
N ARG A 336 -0.50 2.16 35.02
CA ARG A 336 -0.96 3.51 35.36
C ARG A 336 -2.34 3.52 36.03
N LEU A 337 -3.11 2.44 35.92
CA LEU A 337 -4.37 2.27 36.64
C LEU A 337 -4.15 1.90 38.11
N GLY A 338 -2.95 1.44 38.50
CA GLY A 338 -2.62 1.18 39.91
C GLY A 338 -3.52 0.15 40.61
N GLY A 339 -4.23 -0.71 39.86
CA GLY A 339 -5.24 -1.63 40.40
C GLY A 339 -6.58 -0.98 40.76
N ASP A 340 -6.81 0.29 40.41
CA ASP A 340 -8.05 1.02 40.66
C ASP A 340 -9.10 0.71 39.58
N PHE A 341 -9.53 -0.54 39.54
CA PHE A 341 -10.60 -1.03 38.68
C PHE A 341 -11.34 -2.20 39.32
N ASP A 342 -12.59 -2.41 38.95
CA ASP A 342 -13.33 -3.61 39.34
C ASP A 342 -12.77 -4.81 38.57
N GLU A 343 -12.18 -5.78 39.28
CA GLU A 343 -11.50 -6.94 38.69
C GLU A 343 -12.40 -7.73 37.72
N PRO A 344 -13.67 -8.08 38.07
CA PRO A 344 -14.57 -8.77 37.14
C PRO A 344 -14.89 -7.97 35.87
N GLN A 345 -15.05 -6.65 35.97
CA GLN A 345 -15.26 -5.79 34.81
C GLN A 345 -14.01 -5.69 33.94
N MET A 346 -12.82 -5.59 34.56
CA MET A 346 -11.55 -5.51 33.84
C MET A 346 -11.24 -6.81 33.10
N GLU A 347 -11.39 -7.97 33.74
CA GLU A 347 -11.21 -9.27 33.06
C GLU A 347 -12.17 -9.42 31.88
N ARG A 348 -13.44 -9.05 32.05
CA ARG A 348 -14.46 -9.10 31.00
C ARG A 348 -14.12 -8.15 29.85
N LEU A 349 -13.70 -6.93 30.15
CA LEU A 349 -13.30 -5.93 29.16
C LEU A 349 -12.10 -6.42 28.35
N MET A 350 -11.07 -6.96 29.02
CA MET A 350 -9.87 -7.47 28.37
C MET A 350 -10.17 -8.70 27.50
N ALA A 351 -11.00 -9.63 27.98
CA ALA A 351 -11.44 -10.77 27.20
C ALA A 351 -12.27 -10.38 25.97
N VAL A 352 -13.17 -9.39 26.09
CA VAL A 352 -13.92 -8.88 24.92
C VAL A 352 -12.99 -8.16 23.95
N GLY A 353 -12.02 -7.38 24.45
CA GLY A 353 -10.99 -6.75 23.62
C GLY A 353 -10.21 -7.79 22.81
N LEU A 354 -9.81 -8.88 23.45
CA LEU A 354 -9.11 -10.00 22.82
C LEU A 354 -9.99 -10.73 21.78
N TRP A 355 -11.28 -10.90 22.07
CA TRP A 355 -12.24 -11.49 21.14
C TRP A 355 -12.47 -10.62 19.90
N CYS A 356 -12.57 -9.30 20.09
CA CYS A 356 -12.68 -8.32 19.01
C CYS A 356 -11.40 -8.23 18.17
N ALA A 357 -10.25 -8.48 18.78
CA ALA A 357 -8.93 -8.49 18.14
C ALA A 357 -8.52 -9.89 17.62
N HIS A 358 -9.40 -10.90 17.65
CA HIS A 358 -9.05 -12.26 17.26
C HIS A 358 -8.48 -12.33 15.83
N PRO A 359 -7.35 -13.04 15.55
CA PRO A 359 -6.75 -13.05 14.21
C PRO A 359 -7.71 -13.56 13.11
N ASP A 360 -8.45 -14.64 13.38
CA ASP A 360 -9.55 -15.07 12.51
C ASP A 360 -10.76 -14.13 12.62
N TYR A 361 -11.11 -13.47 11.51
CA TYR A 361 -12.27 -12.58 11.41
C TYR A 361 -13.59 -13.29 11.70
N ASN A 362 -13.74 -14.55 11.31
CA ASN A 362 -14.98 -15.30 11.51
C ASN A 362 -15.23 -15.64 12.99
N ALA A 363 -14.17 -15.64 13.79
CA ALA A 363 -14.24 -15.82 15.23
C ALA A 363 -14.55 -14.52 15.99
N ARG A 364 -14.40 -13.34 15.36
CA ARG A 364 -14.68 -12.04 15.99
C ARG A 364 -16.19 -11.85 16.21
N PRO A 365 -16.61 -11.22 17.32
CA PRO A 365 -18.01 -10.92 17.56
C PRO A 365 -18.47 -9.75 16.70
N SER A 366 -19.79 -9.69 16.42
CA SER A 366 -20.39 -8.42 15.99
C SER A 366 -20.34 -7.40 17.14
N ILE A 367 -20.31 -6.10 16.80
CA ILE A 367 -20.30 -5.03 17.81
C ILE A 367 -21.45 -5.14 18.81
N ARG A 368 -22.65 -5.55 18.34
CA ARG A 368 -23.81 -5.80 19.21
C ARG A 368 -23.53 -6.91 20.23
N LYS A 369 -22.91 -8.01 19.79
CA LYS A 369 -22.59 -9.13 20.66
C LYS A 369 -21.51 -8.77 21.68
N ALA A 370 -20.52 -7.97 21.28
CA ALA A 370 -19.51 -7.43 22.21
C ALA A 370 -20.14 -6.54 23.29
N ILE A 371 -21.04 -5.63 22.91
CA ILE A 371 -21.75 -4.74 23.85
C ILE A 371 -22.60 -5.53 24.84
N HIS A 372 -23.42 -6.49 24.36
CA HIS A 372 -24.23 -7.33 25.26
C HIS A 372 -23.40 -8.13 26.27
N VAL A 373 -22.18 -8.55 25.90
CA VAL A 373 -21.26 -9.19 26.84
C VAL A 373 -20.67 -8.16 27.79
N LEU A 374 -20.29 -6.97 27.37
CA LEU A 374 -19.80 -5.91 28.27
C LEU A 374 -20.86 -5.46 29.28
N ASP A 375 -22.14 -5.44 28.90
CA ASP A 375 -23.27 -5.04 29.74
C ASP A 375 -23.74 -6.14 30.71
N PHE A 376 -23.02 -7.27 30.81
CA PHE A 376 -23.36 -8.44 31.64
C PHE A 376 -24.69 -9.13 31.29
N GLU A 377 -25.31 -8.80 30.17
CA GLU A 377 -26.55 -9.42 29.71
C GLU A 377 -26.34 -10.84 29.19
N VAL A 378 -25.11 -11.16 28.76
CA VAL A 378 -24.70 -12.48 28.26
C VAL A 378 -23.40 -12.94 28.93
N THR A 379 -23.23 -14.25 29.09
CA THR A 379 -22.00 -14.84 29.64
C THR A 379 -20.80 -14.67 28.71
N LEU A 380 -19.61 -14.52 29.28
CA LEU A 380 -18.37 -14.37 28.54
C LEU A 380 -18.07 -15.64 27.75
N PRO A 381 -17.80 -15.58 26.43
CA PRO A 381 -17.43 -16.75 25.65
C PRO A 381 -16.02 -17.22 26.03
N ILE A 382 -15.79 -18.54 25.92
CA ILE A 382 -14.45 -19.12 26.02
C ILE A 382 -13.78 -18.94 24.66
N LEU A 383 -12.67 -18.20 24.64
CA LEU A 383 -11.90 -17.96 23.42
C LEU A 383 -10.88 -19.10 23.23
N THR A 384 -10.74 -19.55 21.99
CA THR A 384 -9.67 -20.47 21.59
C THR A 384 -8.47 -19.66 21.13
N PRO A 385 -7.28 -19.82 21.74
CA PRO A 385 -6.08 -19.14 21.27
C PRO A 385 -5.79 -19.49 19.80
N PRO A 386 -5.31 -18.53 18.99
CA PRO A 386 -4.86 -18.82 17.63
C PRO A 386 -3.67 -19.80 17.67
N ILE A 387 -3.63 -20.77 16.75
CA ILE A 387 -2.48 -21.68 16.62
C ILE A 387 -1.31 -20.90 16.03
N ILE A 388 -0.43 -20.40 16.89
CA ILE A 388 0.84 -19.78 16.49
C ILE A 388 1.88 -20.90 16.49
N VAL A 389 2.41 -21.25 15.31
CA VAL A 389 3.51 -22.21 15.19
C VAL A 389 4.80 -21.50 15.60
N SER A 390 5.12 -21.59 16.89
CA SER A 390 6.38 -21.09 17.44
C SER A 390 7.56 -21.85 16.82
N THR A 391 8.36 -21.18 15.99
CA THR A 391 9.65 -21.70 15.53
C THR A 391 10.77 -21.08 16.36
N SER A 392 10.93 -21.58 17.59
CA SER A 392 12.11 -21.28 18.40
C SER A 392 13.35 -21.90 17.76
N PRO A 393 14.45 -21.17 17.54
CA PRO A 393 15.69 -21.77 17.09
C PRO A 393 16.33 -22.52 18.27
N THR A 394 16.34 -23.85 18.19
CA THR A 394 17.06 -24.69 19.16
C THR A 394 18.56 -24.39 19.05
N ARG A 395 19.07 -23.71 20.07
CA ARG A 395 20.49 -23.48 20.34
C ARG A 395 21.16 -24.84 20.56
N ILE A 396 21.93 -25.33 19.58
CA ILE A 396 22.77 -26.52 19.76
C ILE A 396 23.89 -26.15 20.73
N SER A 397 23.77 -26.62 21.97
CA SER A 397 24.87 -26.66 22.94
C SER A 397 25.88 -27.71 22.45
N GLY A 398 27.06 -27.26 22.05
CA GLY A 398 28.20 -28.13 21.78
C GLY A 398 28.69 -28.76 23.08
N ASN A 399 28.39 -30.03 23.29
CA ASN A 399 29.13 -30.86 24.23
C ASN A 399 30.33 -31.49 23.50
N HIS A 400 31.51 -31.12 23.98
CA HIS A 400 32.71 -31.93 23.85
C HIS A 400 32.43 -33.35 24.37
N ASP A 401 32.74 -34.36 23.57
CA ASP A 401 33.14 -35.66 24.12
C ASP A 401 34.20 -36.32 23.25
N ALA A 402 35.14 -36.92 23.95
CA ALA A 402 36.46 -37.29 23.51
C ALA A 402 36.52 -38.56 22.65
N SER A 403 37.51 -38.53 21.77
CA SER A 403 38.02 -39.57 20.91
C SER A 403 38.24 -40.91 21.62
N THR A 404 37.87 -42.02 20.96
CA THR A 404 38.65 -43.27 20.98
C THR A 404 38.21 -44.17 19.81
N SER A 405 38.92 -44.11 18.69
CA SER A 405 38.87 -45.14 17.65
C SER A 405 40.20 -45.89 17.64
N SER A 406 40.12 -47.18 17.95
CA SER A 406 41.20 -48.15 17.85
C SER A 406 41.39 -48.54 16.39
N THR A 407 42.59 -48.34 15.84
CA THR A 407 42.98 -48.88 14.53
C THR A 407 44.02 -49.97 14.74
N SER A 408 43.66 -51.18 14.33
CA SER A 408 44.53 -52.35 14.22
C SER A 408 45.54 -52.17 13.10
N LYS A 409 46.83 -52.30 13.41
CA LYS A 409 47.92 -52.42 12.43
C LYS A 409 48.24 -53.91 12.23
N SER A 410 48.11 -54.40 11.00
CA SER A 410 48.71 -55.67 10.57
C SER A 410 50.22 -55.49 10.35
N GLY A 411 51.01 -56.37 10.93
CA GLY A 411 52.45 -56.43 10.72
C GLY A 411 52.82 -57.10 9.39
N ASN A 412 53.90 -56.63 8.79
CA ASN A 412 54.73 -57.38 7.86
C ASN A 412 56.14 -57.46 8.47
N HIS A 413 56.64 -58.67 8.63
CA HIS A 413 58.02 -59.00 8.99
C HIS A 413 58.75 -59.43 7.71
N ASP A 414 59.91 -58.84 7.46
CA ASP A 414 61.00 -59.43 6.67
C ASP A 414 62.29 -59.30 7.49
N ALA A 415 62.83 -60.45 7.92
CA ALA A 415 64.24 -60.79 8.15
C ALA A 415 64.33 -62.16 8.85
#